data_AF-A0AA39J6S0-F1
#
_entry.id   AF-A0AA39J6S0-F1
#
_cell.length_a   1.000
_cell.length_b   1.000
_cell.length_c   1.000
_cell.angle_alpha   90.00
_cell.angle_beta   90.00
_cell.angle_gamma   90.00
#
_symmetry.space_group_name_H-M   'P 1'
#
loop_
_entity.id
_entity.type
_entity.pdbx_description
1 polymer ?
#
loop_
_entity_poly.entity_id
_entity_poly.type
_entity_poly.pdbx_seq_one_letter_code
_entity_poly.pdbx_strand_id
1 'polypeptide(L)' 'MKLNSSTTQHITPSHHRLMNYTAIKPRGIMAADKKKFEALGKGDMHIMIPN' A
#
# COMPACT_ATOMS: atom_id res chain seq x y z
N MET A 1 16.54 -12.48 5.09
CA MET A 1 15.54 -11.50 4.60
C MET A 1 14.38 -12.27 3.98
N LYS A 2 13.21 -12.30 4.61
CA LYS A 2 12.05 -13.04 4.07
C LYS A 2 11.31 -12.12 3.09
N LEU A 3 11.40 -12.47 1.80
CA LEU A 3 10.63 -11.87 0.72
C LEU A 3 9.19 -12.40 0.84
N ASN A 4 8.26 -11.57 1.27
CA ASN A 4 6.83 -11.88 1.33
C ASN A 4 6.21 -11.76 -0.07
N SER A 5 6.64 -12.64 -0.97
CA SER A 5 5.92 -12.93 -2.21
C SER A 5 4.85 -13.99 -1.91
N SER A 6 3.70 -13.55 -1.43
CA SER A 6 2.49 -14.35 -1.50
C SER A 6 1.32 -13.41 -1.77
N THR A 7 0.53 -13.76 -2.78
CA THR A 7 -0.50 -13.02 -3.54
C THR A 7 -1.64 -12.40 -2.70
N THR A 8 -1.48 -12.29 -1.39
CA THR A 8 -2.44 -11.74 -0.44
C THR A 8 -2.15 -10.27 -0.08
N GLN A 9 -0.91 -9.83 -0.21
CA GLN A 9 -0.51 -8.47 0.17
C GLN A 9 0.14 -7.73 -1.00
N HIS A 10 -0.62 -6.84 -1.64
CA HIS A 10 -0.06 -5.91 -2.62
C HIS A 10 0.71 -4.81 -1.87
N ILE A 11 2.01 -5.02 -1.65
CA ILE A 11 2.90 -3.99 -1.12
C ILE A 11 3.38 -3.15 -2.30
N THR A 12 3.10 -1.85 -2.26
CA THR A 12 3.58 -0.90 -3.28
C THR A 12 5.11 -1.00 -3.39
N PRO A 13 5.69 -1.14 -4.61
CA PRO A 13 7.15 -1.25 -4.80
C PRO A 13 7.91 -0.01 -4.28
N SER A 14 7.22 1.12 -4.17
CA SER A 14 7.70 2.35 -3.55
C SER A 14 7.56 2.36 -2.02
N HIS A 15 7.46 1.21 -1.35
CA HIS A 15 7.32 1.12 0.10
C HIS A 15 8.40 1.91 0.85
N HIS A 16 9.64 1.87 0.37
CA HIS A 16 10.77 2.63 0.91
C HIS A 16 10.59 4.17 0.84
N ARG A 17 9.63 4.66 0.05
CA ARG A 17 9.30 6.10 -0.08
C ARG A 17 8.11 6.51 0.78
N LEU A 18 7.45 5.57 1.44
CA LEU A 18 6.40 5.87 2.39
C LEU A 18 7.04 6.41 3.67
N MET A 19 6.91 7.72 3.86
CA MET A 19 7.21 8.38 5.12
C MET A 19 6.18 7.96 6.17
N ASN A 20 6.62 7.76 7.42
CA ASN A 20 5.76 7.43 8.56
C ASN A 20 4.86 6.20 8.35
N TYR A 21 5.40 5.15 7.71
CA TYR A 21 4.65 3.90 7.56
C TYR A 21 4.16 3.38 8.91
N THR A 22 2.86 3.10 9.01
CA THR A 22 2.26 2.49 10.19
C THR A 22 1.25 1.42 9.77
N ALA A 23 1.25 0.31 10.50
CA ALA A 23 0.24 -0.73 10.33
C ALA A 23 -1.11 -0.20 10.83
N ILE A 24 -2.18 -0.52 10.11
CA ILE A 24 -3.55 -0.15 10.49
C ILE A 24 -4.41 -1.42 10.60
N LYS A 25 -5.56 -1.30 11.27
CA LYS A 25 -6.57 -2.37 11.20
C LYS A 25 -6.99 -2.56 9.73
N PRO A 26 -7.17 -3.82 9.26
CA PRO A 26 -7.57 -4.10 7.90
C PRO A 26 -8.77 -3.24 7.50
N ARG A 27 -8.60 -2.43 6.45
CA ARG A 27 -9.63 -1.54 5.93
C ARG A 27 -9.93 -1.89 4.48
N GLY A 28 -11.19 -2.22 4.20
CA GLY A 28 -11.64 -2.48 2.84
C GLY A 28 -11.56 -1.22 1.96
N ILE A 29 -10.91 -1.35 0.81
CA ILE A 29 -10.89 -0.38 -0.28
C ILE A 29 -11.61 -1.01 -1.47
N MET A 30 -12.59 -0.31 -2.02
CA MET A 30 -13.29 -0.75 -3.22
C MET A 30 -12.65 -0.09 -4.44
N ALA A 31 -12.19 -0.90 -5.38
CA ALA A 31 -11.68 -0.43 -6.66
C ALA A 31 -12.81 -0.12 -7.64
N ALA A 32 -12.48 0.57 -8.73
CA ALA A 32 -13.42 0.92 -9.79
C ALA A 32 -14.06 -0.32 -10.46
N ASP A 33 -13.36 -1.45 -10.48
CA ASP A 33 -13.85 -2.73 -11.00
C ASP A 33 -14.69 -3.53 -9.98
N LYS A 34 -15.13 -2.89 -8.89
CA LYS A 34 -15.89 -3.47 -7.77
C LYS A 34 -15.15 -4.57 -6.99
N LYS A 35 -13.86 -4.77 -7.22
CA LYS A 35 -13.06 -5.64 -6.36
C LYS A 35 -12.76 -4.95 -5.03
N LYS A 36 -12.70 -5.76 -3.97
CA LYS A 36 -12.35 -5.32 -2.62
C LYS A 36 -10.91 -5.71 -2.32
N PHE A 37 -10.15 -4.74 -1.82
CA PHE A 37 -8.78 -4.93 -1.33
C PHE A 37 -8.73 -4.58 0.15
N GLU A 38 -7.86 -5.24 0.90
CA GLU A 38 -7.62 -4.89 2.31
C GLU A 38 -6.37 -4.03 2.43
N ALA A 39 -6.53 -2.82 2.96
CA ALA A 39 -5.40 -1.99 3.36
C ALA A 39 -4.93 -2.40 4.75
N LEU A 40 -3.68 -2.81 4.84
CA LEU A 40 -3.03 -3.29 6.08
C LEU A 40 -2.06 -2.26 6.68
N GLY A 41 -1.69 -1.23 5.92
CA GLY A 41 -0.78 -0.17 6.34
C GLY A 41 -1.06 1.15 5.62
N LYS A 42 -0.57 2.24 6.19
CA LYS A 42 -0.63 3.59 5.60
C LYS A 42 0.71 4.30 5.78
N GLY A 43 0.97 5.28 4.92
CA GLY A 43 2.12 6.18 5.01
C GLY A 43 1.99 7.30 3.98
N ASP A 44 2.79 8.33 4.13
CA ASP A 44 2.77 9.50 3.26
C ASP A 44 3.81 9.34 2.15
N MET A 45 3.48 9.72 0.92
CA MET A 45 4.43 9.69 -0.20
C MET A 45 4.45 11.05 -0.88
N HIS A 46 5.59 11.73 -0.81
CA HIS A 46 5.81 12.94 -1.59
C HIS A 46 6.12 12.57 -3.04
N ILE A 47 5.24 12.97 -3.94
CA ILE A 47 5.45 12.87 -5.39
C ILE A 47 5.67 14.27 -5.96
N MET A 48 6.69 14.41 -6.80
CA MET A 48 6.92 15.63 -7.57
C MET A 48 6.33 15.39 -8.95
N ILE A 49 5.36 16.21 -9.35
CA ILE A 49 4.80 16.18 -10.70
C ILE A 49 5.54 17.23 -11.53
N PRO A 50 6.33 16.82 -12.55
CA PRO A 50 6.96 17.77 -13.46
C PRO A 50 5.89 18.48 -14.30
N ASN A 51 6.08 19.79 -14.53
CA ASN A 51 5.21 20.66 -15.32
C ASN A 51 5.59 20.63 -16.80
#